data_AF-A0A165Z6V8-F1
#
_entry.id   AF-A0A165Z6V8-F1
#
_cell.length_a   1.000
_cell.length_b   1.000
_cell.length_c   1.000
_cell.angle_alpha   90.00
_cell.angle_beta   90.00
_cell.angle_gamma   90.00
#
_symmetry.space_group_name_H-M   'P 1'
#
loop_
_entity.id
_entity.type
_entity.pdbx_description
1 polymer ?
#
loop_
_entity_poly.entity_id
_entity_poly.type
_entity_poly.pdbx_seq_one_letter_code
_entity_poly.pdbx_strand_id
1 'polypeptide(L)' 'VALLNEVDEDAVGVTALDTLPFCCHADLILMPHTALEDVADVLNSRLPIALQINKHMGDHHVRSAIELLV' A
#
# COMPACT_ATOMS: atom_id res chain seq x y z
N VAL A 1 14.04 15.09 -8.89
CA VAL A 1 13.41 15.60 -7.66
C VAL A 1 12.50 14.51 -7.15
N ALA A 2 12.89 13.81 -6.09
CA ALA A 2 12.05 12.81 -5.43
C ALA A 2 11.34 13.52 -4.28
N LEU A 3 10.03 13.72 -4.42
CA LEU A 3 9.18 14.31 -3.38
C LEU A 3 8.83 13.19 -2.39
N LEU A 4 9.69 13.00 -1.39
CA LEU A 4 9.37 12.26 -0.18
C LEU A 4 8.48 13.16 0.68
N ASN A 5 7.27 12.70 0.96
CA ASN A 5 6.33 13.20 1.98
C ASN A 5 6.15 14.71 2.05
N GLU A 6 5.02 15.20 1.55
CA GLU A 6 4.49 16.46 2.08
C GLU A 6 4.32 16.30 3.59
N VAL A 7 5.06 17.14 4.32
CA VAL A 7 5.20 17.10 5.77
C VAL A 7 3.94 17.70 6.37
N ASP A 8 3.01 16.85 6.79
CA ASP A 8 2.10 17.20 7.87
C ASP A 8 2.95 17.19 9.16
N GLU A 9 3.07 18.33 9.85
CA GLU A 9 4.08 18.58 10.89
C GLU A 9 3.94 17.68 12.14
N ASP A 10 2.88 16.89 12.25
CA ASP A 10 2.54 16.06 13.42
C ASP A 10 2.48 14.55 13.14
N ALA A 11 3.00 14.05 12.01
CA ALA A 11 2.95 12.62 11.67
C ALA A 11 4.35 11.95 11.61
N VAL A 12 4.65 11.07 12.58
CA VAL A 12 5.81 10.18 12.50
C VAL A 12 5.39 8.89 11.78
N GLY A 13 5.67 8.83 10.48
CA GLY A 13 5.48 7.61 9.68
C GLY A 13 6.56 6.57 9.99
N VAL A 14 6.24 5.57 10.81
CA VAL A 14 7.10 4.39 10.99
C VAL A 14 6.67 3.33 9.99
N THR A 15 7.34 3.28 8.84
CA THR A 15 7.15 2.23 7.84
C THR A 15 8.46 1.52 7.55
N ALA A 16 8.39 0.20 7.34
CA ALA A 16 9.53 -0.60 6.87
C ALA A 16 9.62 -0.63 5.33
N LEU A 17 8.74 0.10 4.63
CA LEU A 17 8.82 0.26 3.18
C LEU A 17 9.77 1.40 2.83
N ASP A 18 10.83 1.05 2.11
CA ASP A 18 11.81 2.01 1.55
C ASP A 18 11.16 2.99 0.55
N THR A 19 10.08 2.56 -0.10
CA THR A 19 9.27 3.36 -1.05
C THR A 19 7.82 2.89 -0.99
N LEU A 20 6.86 3.82 -0.93
CA LEU A 20 5.46 3.49 -1.06
C LEU A 20 5.17 3.02 -2.51
N PRO A 21 4.43 1.92 -2.71
CA PRO A 21 4.15 1.37 -4.03
C PRO A 21 3.07 2.15 -4.79
N PHE A 22 2.54 3.23 -4.21
CA PHE A 22 1.63 4.20 -4.80
C PHE A 22 1.86 5.60 -4.20
N CYS A 23 1.46 6.65 -4.91
CA CYS A 23 1.74 8.03 -4.48
C CYS A 23 0.64 8.65 -3.60
N CYS A 24 -0.60 8.17 -3.70
CA CYS A 24 -1.73 8.66 -2.91
C CYS A 24 -2.91 7.68 -2.93
N HIS A 25 -3.91 7.93 -2.09
CA HIS A 25 -5.16 7.14 -2.07
C HIS A 25 -5.94 7.21 -3.39
N ALA A 26 -5.91 8.36 -4.09
CA ALA A 26 -6.60 8.49 -5.37
C ALA A 26 -6.00 7.58 -6.46
N ASP A 27 -4.68 7.39 -6.45
CA ASP A 27 -3.98 6.44 -7.32
C ASP A 27 -4.46 5.00 -7.03
N LEU A 28 -4.52 4.62 -5.75
CA LEU A 28 -4.99 3.31 -5.30
C LEU A 28 -6.45 3.00 -5.71
N ILE A 29 -7.34 4.00 -5.71
CA ILE A 29 -8.73 3.83 -6.17
C ILE A 29 -8.78 3.48 -7.67
N LEU A 30 -7.95 4.14 -8.47
CA LEU A 30 -7.95 4.04 -9.93
C LEU A 30 -7.16 2.85 -10.47
N MET A 31 -6.37 2.18 -9.61
CA MET A 31 -5.54 1.06 -10.01
C MET A 31 -6.36 -0.13 -10.56
N PRO A 32 -5.93 -0.73 -11.68
CA PRO A 32 -6.47 -2.01 -12.13
C PRO A 32 -6.08 -3.13 -11.17
N HIS A 33 -6.82 -4.25 -11.21
CA HIS A 33 -6.59 -5.40 -10.33
C HIS A 33 -5.12 -5.87 -10.29
N THR A 34 -4.47 -5.97 -11.44
CA THR A 34 -3.07 -6.41 -11.53
C THR A 34 -2.12 -5.49 -10.78
N ALA A 35 -2.36 -4.18 -10.80
CA ALA A 35 -1.55 -3.22 -10.05
C ALA A 35 -1.81 -3.33 -8.54
N LEU A 36 -3.06 -3.64 -8.13
CA LEU A 36 -3.37 -3.93 -6.73
C LEU A 36 -2.68 -5.21 -6.23
N GLU A 37 -2.58 -6.25 -7.08
CA GLU A 37 -1.83 -7.46 -6.76
C GLU A 37 -0.33 -7.17 -6.59
N ASP A 38 0.27 -6.33 -7.46
CA ASP A 38 1.67 -5.92 -7.36
C ASP A 38 1.95 -5.15 -6.05
N VAL A 39 1.07 -4.21 -5.68
CA VAL A 39 1.15 -3.50 -4.39
C VAL A 39 1.07 -4.48 -3.22
N ALA A 40 0.11 -5.42 -3.28
CA ALA A 40 -0.06 -6.43 -2.24
C ALA A 40 1.17 -7.34 -2.12
N ASP A 41 1.87 -7.67 -3.21
CA ASP A 41 3.11 -8.44 -3.18
C ASP A 41 4.26 -7.69 -2.47
N VAL A 42 4.42 -6.40 -2.78
CA VAL A 42 5.42 -5.56 -2.11
C VAL A 42 5.16 -5.52 -0.60
N LEU A 43 3.90 -5.30 -0.19
CA LEU A 43 3.52 -5.29 1.22
C LEU A 43 3.74 -6.66 1.86
N ASN A 44 3.25 -7.73 1.24
CA ASN A 44 3.36 -9.10 1.75
C ASN A 44 4.81 -9.57 1.93
N SER A 45 5.75 -9.06 1.13
CA SER A 45 7.18 -9.34 1.29
C SER A 45 7.77 -8.81 2.60
N ARG A 46 7.12 -7.82 3.22
CA ARG A 46 7.56 -7.17 4.47
C ARG A 46 6.67 -7.50 5.67
N LEU A 47 5.48 -8.07 5.42
CA LEU A 47 4.53 -8.45 6.46
C LEU A 47 4.78 -9.88 6.97
N PRO A 48 4.57 -10.13 8.27
CA PRO A 48 4.49 -11.50 8.78
C PRO A 48 3.29 -12.23 8.14
N ILE A 49 3.41 -13.56 7.98
CA ILE A 49 2.40 -14.40 7.30
C ILE A 49 0.97 -14.14 7.79
N ALA A 50 0.78 -13.93 9.09
CA ALA A 50 -0.54 -13.69 9.69
C ALA A 50 -1.22 -12.38 9.24
N LEU A 51 -0.46 -11.42 8.70
CA LEU A 51 -0.95 -10.12 8.24
C LEU A 51 -0.90 -9.97 6.72
N GLN A 52 -0.55 -11.02 5.98
CA GLN A 52 -0.48 -10.95 4.53
C GLN A 52 -1.87 -10.78 3.89
N ILE A 53 -1.94 -9.90 2.89
CA ILE A 53 -3.12 -9.62 2.09
C ILE A 53 -3.35 -10.78 1.11
N ASN A 54 -4.59 -11.27 1.04
CA ASN A 54 -4.97 -12.22 0.00
C ASN A 54 -5.26 -11.48 -1.32
N LYS A 55 -4.24 -11.36 -2.16
CA LYS A 55 -4.26 -10.58 -3.41
C LYS A 55 -5.20 -11.14 -4.49
N HIS A 56 -5.57 -12.42 -4.43
CA HIS A 56 -6.45 -13.06 -5.43
C HIS A 56 -7.94 -12.87 -5.16
N MET A 57 -8.29 -12.08 -4.14
CA MET A 57 -9.67 -11.66 -3.87
C MET A 57 -10.06 -10.50 -4.81
N GLY A 58 -11.33 -10.11 -4.84
CA GLY A 58 -11.75 -9.00 -5.69
C GLY A 58 -11.13 -7.65 -5.30
N ASP A 59 -11.07 -6.70 -6.24
CA ASP A 59 -10.43 -5.39 -6.12
C ASP A 59 -10.77 -4.67 -4.82
N HIS A 60 -12.04 -4.68 -4.43
CA HIS A 60 -12.50 -4.04 -3.20
C HIS A 60 -11.82 -4.62 -1.96
N HIS A 61 -11.66 -5.94 -1.88
CA HIS A 61 -11.00 -6.58 -0.74
C HIS A 61 -9.52 -6.22 -0.67
N VAL A 62 -8.82 -6.35 -1.80
CA VAL A 62 -7.38 -6.06 -1.86
C VAL A 62 -7.13 -4.59 -1.51
N ARG A 63 -7.93 -3.68 -2.07
CA ARG A 63 -7.86 -2.24 -1.78
C ARG A 63 -8.09 -1.94 -0.31
N SER A 64 -9.19 -2.44 0.28
CA SER A 64 -9.49 -2.20 1.70
C SER A 64 -8.42 -2.79 2.62
N ALA A 65 -7.80 -3.90 2.26
CA ALA A 65 -6.70 -4.46 3.02
C ALA A 65 -5.43 -3.60 2.95
N ILE A 66 -5.11 -3.04 1.78
CA ILE A 66 -4.00 -2.08 1.61
C ILE A 66 -4.27 -0.83 2.45
N GLU A 67 -5.49 -0.27 2.39
CA GLU A 67 -5.89 0.93 3.14
C GLU A 67 -5.80 0.78 4.67
N LEU A 68 -6.00 -0.43 5.20
CA LEU A 68 -5.86 -0.69 6.64
C LEU A 68 -4.40 -0.71 7.12
N LEU A 69 -3.44 -0.86 6.21
CA LEU A 69 -2.02 -1.01 6.52
C LEU A 69 -1.22 0.28 6.34
N VAL A 70 -1.77 1.30 5.66
CA VAL A 70 -1.11 2.57 5.35
C VAL A 70 -1.72 3.76 6.06
#